data_AF-A0A5Y1YIS9-F1
#
_entry.id   AF-A0A5Y1YIS9-F1
#
_cell.length_a   1.000
_cell.length_b   1.000
_cell.length_c   1.000
_cell.angle_alpha   90.00
_cell.angle_beta   90.00
_cell.angle_gamma   90.00
#
_symmetry.space_group_name_H-M   'P 1'
#
loop_
_entity.id
_entity.type
_entity.pdbx_description
1 polymer ?
#
loop_
_entity_poly.entity_id
_entity_poly.type
_entity_poly.pdbx_seq_one_letter_code
_entity_poly.pdbx_strand_id
1 'polypeptide(L)'
;ATGALRAWKIPLSDYGAASGKGHIAILLSTDELSGAAEDTDRLYRFQVNGRPDLNKMHTSIDMGGNNLDSAGTVSGQQGNFSLSVTAGGDIRSNNGWLITRSGKGWLNESHGGGFYMSDNDWIRSVNNKGIYTGGQLKGGSVRSDGDLAAGGILKLDQVNVAGAWCPQNGAISHDNSGGIL
;
A
#
# COMPACT_ATOMS: atom_id res chain seq x y z
N ALA A 1 1.89 -60.02 -12.74
CA ALA A 1 1.15 -59.23 -13.74
C ALA A 1 2.08 -58.80 -14.85
N THR A 2 1.52 -58.55 -16.03
CA THR A 2 2.22 -57.92 -17.15
C THR A 2 1.49 -56.62 -17.43
N GLY A 3 2.22 -55.50 -17.44
CA GLY A 3 1.66 -54.18 -17.67
C GLY A 3 1.15 -53.96 -19.09
N ALA A 4 0.42 -52.86 -19.29
CA ALA A 4 0.06 -52.39 -20.61
C ALA A 4 1.31 -52.29 -21.51
N LEU A 5 1.16 -52.62 -22.80
CA LEU A 5 2.25 -52.65 -23.78
C LEU A 5 3.45 -53.56 -23.40
N ARG A 6 3.30 -54.44 -22.40
CA ARG A 6 4.39 -55.26 -21.82
C ARG A 6 5.55 -54.42 -21.27
N ALA A 7 5.31 -53.16 -20.91
CA ALA A 7 6.33 -52.24 -20.42
C ALA A 7 6.98 -52.69 -19.09
N TRP A 8 6.29 -53.54 -18.33
CA TRP A 8 6.80 -54.10 -17.08
C TRP A 8 6.22 -55.49 -16.82
N LYS A 9 6.92 -56.28 -16.00
CA LYS A 9 6.49 -57.60 -15.53
C LYS A 9 6.90 -57.77 -14.08
N ILE A 10 5.94 -58.04 -13.20
CA ILE A 10 6.20 -58.20 -11.77
C ILE A 10 5.46 -59.45 -11.25
N PRO A 11 6.09 -60.31 -10.44
CA PRO A 11 5.40 -61.42 -9.78
C PRO A 11 4.29 -60.89 -8.85
N LEU A 12 3.09 -61.48 -8.90
CA LEU A 12 2.00 -61.09 -7.99
C LEU A 12 2.24 -61.56 -6.55
N SER A 13 3.03 -62.64 -6.40
CA SER A 13 3.46 -63.19 -5.12
C SER A 13 4.15 -62.15 -4.23
N ASP A 14 4.88 -61.22 -4.84
CA ASP A 14 5.66 -60.20 -4.15
C ASP A 14 4.75 -59.17 -3.44
N TYR A 15 3.47 -59.14 -3.82
CA TYR A 15 2.42 -58.30 -3.22
C TYR A 15 1.34 -59.13 -2.51
N GLY A 16 1.61 -60.40 -2.20
CA GLY A 16 0.65 -61.29 -1.52
C GLY A 16 -0.59 -61.63 -2.35
N ALA A 17 -0.57 -61.37 -3.67
CA ALA A 17 -1.68 -61.64 -4.57
C ALA A 17 -1.44 -62.95 -5.36
N ALA A 18 -2.48 -63.77 -5.47
CA ALA A 18 -2.46 -64.97 -6.32
C ALA A 18 -2.90 -64.63 -7.76
N SER A 19 -2.31 -65.29 -8.75
CA SER A 19 -2.72 -65.09 -10.15
C SER A 19 -4.00 -65.87 -10.47
N GLY A 20 -4.97 -65.23 -11.11
CA GLY A 20 -6.17 -65.84 -11.67
C GLY A 20 -6.61 -65.15 -12.97
N LYS A 21 -7.40 -65.82 -13.81
CA LYS A 21 -7.95 -65.20 -15.03
C LYS A 21 -8.96 -64.10 -14.66
N GLY A 22 -9.00 -63.00 -15.44
CA GLY A 22 -10.04 -61.96 -15.34
C GLY A 22 -9.86 -60.87 -14.29
N HIS A 23 -8.69 -60.76 -13.66
CA HIS A 23 -8.43 -59.74 -12.63
C HIS A 23 -7.56 -58.60 -13.20
N ILE A 24 -7.95 -57.36 -12.95
CA ILE A 24 -7.17 -56.17 -13.30
C ILE A 24 -6.13 -55.95 -12.19
N ALA A 25 -4.87 -55.79 -12.56
CA ALA A 25 -3.81 -55.37 -11.66
C ALA A 25 -3.39 -53.94 -12.02
N ILE A 26 -3.40 -53.04 -11.05
CA ILE A 26 -2.92 -51.66 -11.18
C ILE A 26 -1.63 -51.57 -10.38
N LEU A 27 -0.56 -51.11 -11.02
CA LEU A 27 0.71 -50.80 -10.37
C LEU A 27 0.77 -49.28 -10.21
N LEU A 28 0.77 -48.79 -8.98
CA LEU A 28 1.12 -47.41 -8.66
C LEU A 28 2.58 -47.42 -8.22
N SER A 29 3.48 -46.87 -9.04
CA SER A 29 4.89 -46.75 -8.66
C SER A 29 5.06 -45.67 -7.59
N THR A 30 6.19 -45.69 -6.88
CA THR A 30 6.54 -44.59 -5.96
C THR A 30 6.54 -43.24 -6.66
N ASP A 31 6.94 -43.18 -7.93
CA ASP A 31 6.97 -41.95 -8.72
C ASP A 31 5.56 -41.38 -8.93
N GLU A 32 4.58 -42.25 -9.26
CA GLU A 32 3.16 -41.89 -9.38
C GLU A 32 2.57 -41.44 -8.03
N LEU A 33 2.94 -42.10 -6.93
CA LEU A 33 2.51 -41.71 -5.58
C LEU A 33 3.17 -40.40 -5.09
N SER A 34 4.42 -40.13 -5.48
CA SER A 34 5.11 -38.88 -5.13
C SER A 34 4.60 -37.70 -5.94
N GLY A 35 4.30 -37.88 -7.24
CA GLY A 35 3.65 -36.85 -8.04
C GLY A 35 2.20 -36.59 -7.61
N ALA A 36 1.50 -37.62 -7.11
CA ALA A 36 0.16 -37.45 -6.55
C ALA A 36 0.11 -36.52 -5.33
N ALA A 37 1.22 -36.33 -4.60
CA ALA A 37 1.27 -35.39 -3.48
C ALA A 37 1.21 -33.92 -3.96
N GLU A 38 1.85 -33.59 -5.07
CA GLU A 38 1.76 -32.26 -5.70
C GLU A 38 0.34 -31.99 -6.25
N ASP A 39 -0.36 -33.04 -6.69
CA ASP A 39 -1.74 -32.98 -7.18
C ASP A 39 -2.79 -32.61 -6.10
N THR A 40 -2.39 -32.57 -4.83
CA THR A 40 -3.28 -32.17 -3.73
C THR A 40 -3.29 -30.68 -3.43
N ASP A 41 -2.33 -29.89 -3.94
CA ASP A 41 -2.26 -28.43 -3.73
C ASP A 41 -3.08 -27.67 -4.79
N ARG A 42 -4.23 -28.23 -5.16
CA ARG A 42 -5.11 -27.66 -6.18
C ARG A 42 -6.15 -26.75 -5.55
N LEU A 43 -6.04 -25.45 -5.81
CA LEU A 43 -7.15 -24.53 -5.59
C LEU A 43 -8.13 -24.59 -6.78
N TYR A 44 -9.00 -25.59 -6.80
CA TYR A 44 -10.04 -25.71 -7.83
C TYR A 44 -11.30 -24.95 -7.41
N ARG A 45 -11.59 -23.83 -8.08
CA ARG A 45 -12.78 -23.01 -7.80
C ARG A 45 -13.52 -22.63 -9.08
N PHE A 46 -14.76 -23.07 -9.18
CA PHE A 46 -15.74 -22.60 -10.17
C PHE A 46 -16.93 -22.01 -9.41
N GLN A 47 -17.59 -20.99 -9.95
CA GLN A 47 -18.77 -20.42 -9.31
C GLN A 47 -19.92 -21.42 -9.28
N VAL A 48 -20.39 -21.81 -8.09
CA VAL A 48 -21.57 -22.66 -7.95
C VAL A 48 -22.80 -21.80 -7.69
N ASN A 49 -23.65 -21.63 -8.70
CA ASN A 49 -24.86 -20.80 -8.62
C ASN A 49 -25.83 -21.31 -7.55
N GLY A 50 -26.37 -20.40 -6.73
CA GLY A 50 -27.30 -20.74 -5.64
C GLY A 50 -26.64 -21.41 -4.42
N ARG A 51 -25.30 -21.56 -4.40
CA ARG A 51 -24.55 -22.19 -3.29
C ARG A 51 -23.41 -21.28 -2.79
N PRO A 52 -23.72 -20.21 -2.04
CA PRO A 52 -22.72 -19.24 -1.56
C PRO A 52 -21.69 -19.86 -0.61
N ASP A 53 -22.07 -20.93 0.10
CA ASP A 53 -21.21 -21.74 0.96
C ASP A 53 -20.01 -22.32 0.19
N LEU A 54 -20.25 -22.82 -1.03
CA LEU A 54 -19.20 -23.39 -1.88
C LEU A 54 -18.31 -22.33 -2.56
N ASN A 55 -18.70 -21.06 -2.48
CA ASN A 55 -17.92 -19.93 -3.03
C ASN A 55 -17.17 -19.16 -1.94
N LYS A 56 -17.28 -19.59 -0.68
CA LYS A 56 -16.66 -18.97 0.49
C LYS A 56 -15.55 -19.85 1.06
N MET A 57 -14.50 -19.21 1.55
CA MET A 57 -13.42 -19.86 2.27
C MET A 57 -13.68 -19.79 3.78
N HIS A 58 -13.42 -20.87 4.51
CA HIS A 58 -13.67 -20.97 5.96
C HIS A 58 -12.42 -20.78 6.83
N THR A 59 -11.25 -20.69 6.21
CA THR A 59 -9.94 -20.43 6.85
C THR A 59 -9.16 -19.44 5.99
N SER A 60 -7.95 -19.04 6.38
CA SER A 60 -7.03 -18.27 5.52
C SER A 60 -6.35 -19.17 4.47
N ILE A 61 -5.96 -18.60 3.32
CA ILE A 61 -4.92 -19.21 2.47
C ILE A 61 -3.57 -18.69 2.94
N ASP A 62 -2.65 -19.60 3.26
CA ASP A 62 -1.24 -19.30 3.32
C ASP A 62 -0.64 -19.53 1.92
N MET A 63 0.00 -18.51 1.36
CA MET A 63 0.63 -18.61 0.04
C MET A 63 2.08 -19.12 0.11
N GLY A 64 2.64 -19.34 1.30
CA GLY A 64 4.01 -19.82 1.47
C GLY A 64 5.08 -18.88 0.88
N GLY A 65 4.78 -17.58 0.79
CA GLY A 65 5.65 -16.59 0.13
C GLY A 65 5.50 -16.50 -1.40
N ASN A 66 4.56 -17.22 -2.00
CA ASN A 66 4.26 -17.13 -3.42
C ASN A 66 3.37 -15.93 -3.78
N ASN A 67 3.33 -15.61 -5.07
CA ASN A 67 2.59 -14.48 -5.61
C ASN A 67 1.10 -14.79 -5.82
N LEU A 68 0.29 -13.73 -5.88
CA LEU A 68 -1.06 -13.76 -6.45
C LEU A 68 -1.08 -12.84 -7.68
N ASP A 69 -0.99 -13.43 -8.87
CA ASP A 69 -0.87 -12.69 -10.11
C ASP A 69 -2.24 -12.46 -10.79
N SER A 70 -2.38 -11.32 -11.48
CA SER A 70 -3.56 -10.97 -12.30
C SER A 70 -4.92 -10.97 -11.58
N ALA A 71 -4.95 -10.69 -10.27
CA ALA A 71 -6.19 -10.45 -9.55
C ALA A 71 -6.86 -9.15 -10.02
N GLY A 72 -8.16 -9.18 -10.37
CA GLY A 72 -8.90 -8.00 -10.80
C GLY A 72 -9.16 -7.01 -9.65
N THR A 73 -9.97 -7.43 -8.67
CA THR A 73 -10.29 -6.64 -7.47
C THR A 73 -9.99 -7.45 -6.22
N VAL A 74 -9.19 -6.87 -5.33
CA VAL A 74 -8.95 -7.42 -3.98
C VAL A 74 -9.63 -6.49 -2.97
N SER A 75 -10.74 -6.95 -2.37
CA SER A 75 -11.44 -6.23 -1.31
C SER A 75 -11.16 -6.92 0.03
N GLY A 76 -10.60 -6.18 0.98
CA GLY A 76 -10.20 -6.69 2.28
C GLY A 76 -10.41 -5.65 3.38
N GLN A 77 -10.41 -6.10 4.63
CA GLN A 77 -10.55 -5.21 5.79
C GLN A 77 -9.24 -4.49 6.14
N GLN A 78 -8.10 -5.15 5.90
CA GLN A 78 -6.76 -4.68 6.26
C GLN A 78 -5.74 -5.18 5.22
N GLY A 79 -4.67 -4.40 5.01
CA GLY A 79 -3.52 -4.80 4.20
C GLY A 79 -2.22 -4.50 4.96
N ASN A 80 -1.28 -5.44 4.94
CA ASN A 80 0.03 -5.31 5.58
C ASN A 80 1.12 -5.65 4.57
N PHE A 81 1.82 -4.63 4.07
CA PHE A 81 2.88 -4.76 3.07
C PHE A 81 4.22 -4.45 3.71
N SER A 82 5.19 -5.37 3.63
CA SER A 82 6.49 -5.23 4.31
C SER A 82 7.52 -4.39 3.55
N LEU A 83 7.31 -4.17 2.25
CA LEU A 83 8.25 -3.46 1.38
C LEU A 83 7.61 -2.23 0.73
N SER A 84 6.83 -2.43 -0.33
CA SER A 84 6.33 -1.35 -1.17
C SER A 84 4.94 -1.61 -1.71
N VAL A 85 4.23 -0.54 -2.03
CA VAL A 85 2.99 -0.55 -2.80
C VAL A 85 3.19 0.36 -4.01
N THR A 86 3.02 -0.20 -5.22
CA THR A 86 3.05 0.56 -6.47
C THR A 86 1.63 0.63 -7.02
N ALA A 87 1.02 1.82 -6.98
CA ALA A 87 -0.34 2.04 -7.48
C ALA A 87 -0.32 2.73 -8.84
N GLY A 88 -1.09 2.22 -9.81
CA GLY A 88 -1.28 2.87 -11.10
C GLY A 88 -2.24 4.07 -11.08
N GLY A 89 -2.87 4.35 -9.93
CA GLY A 89 -3.82 5.45 -9.74
C GLY A 89 -3.74 6.03 -8.32
N ASP A 90 -4.84 6.63 -7.86
CA ASP A 90 -4.91 7.29 -6.56
C ASP A 90 -4.73 6.33 -5.36
N ILE A 91 -4.10 6.84 -4.31
CA ILE A 91 -4.15 6.25 -2.96
C ILE A 91 -5.08 7.12 -2.11
N ARG A 92 -6.20 6.56 -1.63
CA ARG A 92 -7.22 7.30 -0.87
C ARG A 92 -7.58 6.61 0.44
N SER A 93 -7.59 7.39 1.51
CA SER A 93 -8.21 7.02 2.80
C SER A 93 -9.56 7.70 2.92
N ASN A 94 -10.63 6.93 3.21
CA ASN A 94 -11.96 7.50 3.41
C ASN A 94 -12.18 8.01 4.84
N ASN A 95 -11.49 7.40 5.82
CA ASN A 95 -11.65 7.74 7.23
C ASN A 95 -10.37 7.40 8.02
N GLY A 96 -9.32 8.19 7.82
CA GLY A 96 -8.02 7.99 8.45
C GLY A 96 -6.93 8.84 7.80
N TRP A 97 -5.76 8.89 8.42
CA TRP A 97 -4.64 9.71 7.94
C TRP A 97 -3.74 8.92 6.98
N LEU A 98 -3.05 9.62 6.07
CA LEU A 98 -1.84 9.08 5.45
C LEU A 98 -0.67 9.34 6.40
N ILE A 99 -0.11 8.27 6.97
CA ILE A 99 0.94 8.35 7.98
C ILE A 99 2.25 7.89 7.37
N THR A 100 3.30 8.71 7.47
CA THR A 100 4.68 8.35 7.08
C THR A 100 5.61 8.32 8.29
N ARG A 101 6.72 7.59 8.18
CA ARG A 101 7.73 7.44 9.25
C ARG A 101 9.15 7.58 8.68
N SER A 102 10.14 7.72 9.55
CA SER A 102 11.57 7.69 9.20
C SER A 102 12.01 8.80 8.23
N GLY A 103 11.30 9.93 8.26
CA GLY A 103 11.69 11.17 7.60
C GLY A 103 11.39 11.27 6.10
N LYS A 104 10.61 10.33 5.54
CA LYS A 104 10.05 10.45 4.19
C LYS A 104 8.61 10.96 4.25
N GLY A 105 8.14 11.46 3.11
CA GLY A 105 6.80 12.01 2.97
C GLY A 105 6.30 11.83 1.54
N TRP A 106 5.66 12.84 0.99
CA TRP A 106 5.23 12.84 -0.40
C TRP A 106 6.37 13.30 -1.31
N LEU A 107 6.62 12.54 -2.38
CA LEU A 107 7.59 12.85 -3.43
C LEU A 107 6.93 12.64 -4.78
N ASN A 108 7.08 13.62 -5.67
CA ASN A 108 6.86 13.44 -7.08
C ASN A 108 8.21 13.16 -7.74
N GLU A 109 8.43 11.91 -8.15
CA GLU A 109 9.69 11.44 -8.73
C GLU A 109 10.04 12.20 -10.02
N SER A 110 9.08 12.32 -10.95
CA SER A 110 9.26 13.00 -12.25
C SER A 110 9.66 14.47 -12.13
N HIS A 111 9.17 15.17 -11.09
CA HIS A 111 9.45 16.59 -10.88
C HIS A 111 10.50 16.85 -9.78
N GLY A 112 10.93 15.81 -9.05
CA GLY A 112 11.86 15.92 -7.92
C GLY A 112 11.37 16.89 -6.83
N GLY A 113 10.06 17.00 -6.63
CA GLY A 113 9.43 17.91 -5.68
C GLY A 113 8.57 17.15 -4.67
N GLY A 114 8.20 17.76 -3.56
CA GLY A 114 7.53 17.02 -2.50
C GLY A 114 7.51 17.73 -1.17
N PHE A 115 7.03 17.03 -0.14
CA PHE A 115 7.11 17.41 1.26
C PHE A 115 7.67 16.27 2.12
N TYR A 116 8.59 16.58 3.01
CA TYR A 116 9.19 15.63 3.95
C TYR A 116 9.57 16.30 5.26
N MET A 117 10.00 15.52 6.25
CA MET A 117 10.47 16.01 7.56
C MET A 117 11.76 15.29 7.89
N SER A 118 12.82 15.98 8.28
CA SER A 118 14.09 15.36 8.74
C SER A 118 14.37 15.63 10.21
N ASP A 119 13.49 16.37 10.88
CA ASP A 119 13.47 16.63 12.31
C ASP A 119 12.00 16.74 12.77
N ASN A 120 11.81 17.09 14.03
CA ASN A 120 10.49 17.15 14.67
C ASN A 120 9.78 18.50 14.49
N ASP A 121 10.46 19.51 13.93
CA ASP A 121 10.01 20.89 13.96
C ASP A 121 9.48 21.37 12.60
N TRP A 122 10.04 20.86 11.50
CA TRP A 122 9.80 21.44 10.18
C TRP A 122 9.32 20.45 9.11
N ILE A 123 8.22 20.81 8.46
CA ILE A 123 7.90 20.31 7.12
C ILE A 123 8.75 21.06 6.11
N ARG A 124 9.44 20.31 5.25
CA ARG A 124 10.36 20.83 4.23
C ARG A 124 9.85 20.48 2.85
N SER A 125 10.08 21.39 1.90
CA SER A 125 9.95 21.05 0.50
C SER A 125 11.16 20.23 0.03
N VAL A 126 10.91 19.19 -0.75
CA VAL A 126 11.99 18.41 -1.37
C VAL A 126 12.76 19.31 -2.33
N ASN A 127 14.10 19.21 -2.29
CA ASN A 127 15.03 20.01 -3.11
C ASN A 127 14.86 21.53 -2.96
N ASN A 128 14.39 21.99 -1.80
CA ASN A 128 14.13 23.41 -1.51
C ASN A 128 13.20 24.08 -2.54
N LYS A 129 12.27 23.32 -3.13
CA LYS A 129 11.30 23.90 -4.07
C LYS A 129 10.35 24.86 -3.37
N GLY A 130 9.95 25.91 -4.07
CA GLY A 130 8.94 26.85 -3.58
C GLY A 130 7.53 26.22 -3.50
N ILE A 131 6.65 26.85 -2.74
CA ILE A 131 5.22 26.54 -2.69
C ILE A 131 4.48 27.62 -3.48
N TYR A 132 3.90 27.25 -4.62
CA TYR A 132 3.09 28.14 -5.43
C TYR A 132 1.61 27.79 -5.29
N THR A 133 0.79 28.76 -4.91
CA THR A 133 -0.66 28.60 -4.75
C THR A 133 -1.37 29.86 -5.20
N GLY A 134 -2.55 29.71 -5.79
CA GLY A 134 -3.46 30.83 -6.07
C GLY A 134 -4.30 31.25 -4.86
N GLY A 135 -4.26 30.47 -3.77
CA GLY A 135 -5.01 30.72 -2.54
C GLY A 135 -4.16 31.34 -1.42
N GLN A 136 -4.76 31.46 -0.23
CA GLN A 136 -4.06 31.95 0.96
C GLN A 136 -3.17 30.87 1.58
N LEU A 137 -1.99 31.28 2.06
CA LEU A 137 -1.21 30.52 3.03
C LEU A 137 -1.56 31.05 4.43
N LYS A 138 -2.15 30.21 5.28
CA LYS A 138 -2.54 30.58 6.65
C LYS A 138 -1.67 29.82 7.65
N GLY A 139 -0.92 30.56 8.46
CA GLY A 139 -0.10 30.04 9.55
C GLY A 139 -0.16 30.99 10.75
N GLY A 140 0.25 30.51 11.93
CA GLY A 140 0.29 31.36 13.12
C GLY A 140 1.26 32.54 12.98
N SER A 141 2.39 32.32 12.31
CA SER A 141 3.32 33.37 11.89
C SER A 141 3.94 33.01 10.54
N VAL A 142 4.41 34.02 9.81
CA VAL A 142 5.20 33.85 8.59
C VAL A 142 6.52 34.57 8.80
N ARG A 143 7.61 33.80 8.79
CA ARG A 143 8.98 34.32 8.91
C ARG A 143 9.74 33.99 7.62
N SER A 144 10.43 35.00 7.09
CA SER A 144 11.41 34.85 6.02
C SER A 144 12.81 35.08 6.61
N ASP A 145 13.80 34.30 6.19
CA ASP A 145 15.21 34.58 6.50
C ASP A 145 15.81 35.66 5.58
N GLY A 146 15.06 36.06 4.54
CA GLY A 146 15.33 37.23 3.71
C GLY A 146 14.11 38.15 3.66
N ASP A 147 13.90 38.81 2.52
CA ASP A 147 12.80 39.76 2.36
C ASP A 147 11.43 39.05 2.25
N LEU A 148 10.39 39.76 2.71
CA LEU A 148 8.99 39.43 2.42
C LEU A 148 8.48 40.41 1.36
N ALA A 149 8.19 39.91 0.16
CA ALA A 149 7.64 40.72 -0.92
C ALA A 149 6.15 40.44 -1.12
N ALA A 150 5.35 41.50 -1.21
CA ALA A 150 3.95 41.44 -1.62
C ALA A 150 3.80 42.14 -2.97
N GLY A 151 3.26 41.43 -3.97
CA GLY A 151 2.87 42.06 -5.24
C GLY A 151 1.66 43.00 -5.12
N GLY A 152 1.00 43.00 -3.96
CA GLY A 152 -0.13 43.86 -3.63
C GLY A 152 0.04 44.49 -2.24
N ILE A 153 -1.05 44.56 -1.48
CA ILE A 153 -1.06 45.19 -0.15
C ILE A 153 -0.84 44.19 0.99
N LEU A 154 -0.14 44.61 2.04
CA LEU A 154 -0.09 43.90 3.32
C LEU A 154 -1.34 44.26 4.13
N LYS A 155 -2.21 43.28 4.39
CA LYS A 155 -3.41 43.45 5.22
C LYS A 155 -3.07 43.07 6.66
N LEU A 156 -3.14 44.04 7.55
CA LEU A 156 -2.96 43.87 8.98
C LEU A 156 -4.34 43.93 9.61
N ASP A 157 -4.73 42.91 10.37
CA ASP A 157 -6.08 42.84 10.95
C ASP A 157 -6.15 43.52 12.34
N GLN A 158 -5.01 43.78 12.97
CA GLN A 158 -4.93 44.34 14.31
C GLN A 158 -4.81 45.86 14.28
N VAL A 159 -5.84 46.52 14.83
CA VAL A 159 -5.82 47.95 15.16
C VAL A 159 -5.09 48.16 16.48
N ASN A 160 -4.15 49.10 16.51
CA ASN A 160 -3.43 49.53 17.71
C ASN A 160 -3.67 51.03 17.99
N VAL A 161 -3.27 51.47 19.18
CA VAL A 161 -3.41 52.87 19.63
C VAL A 161 -2.02 53.46 19.86
N ALA A 162 -1.77 54.64 19.28
CA ALA A 162 -0.50 55.35 19.47
C ALA A 162 -0.23 55.63 20.96
N GLY A 163 1.04 55.45 21.37
CA GLY A 163 1.47 55.62 22.76
C GLY A 163 1.14 54.44 23.69
N ALA A 164 0.43 53.41 23.21
CA ALA A 164 0.28 52.17 23.95
C ALA A 164 1.58 51.34 23.94
N TRP A 165 1.70 50.41 24.89
CA TRP A 165 2.84 49.51 24.98
C TRP A 165 2.92 48.61 23.74
N CYS A 166 4.12 48.48 23.16
CA CYS A 166 4.39 47.64 22.00
C CYS A 166 5.28 46.45 22.39
N PRO A 167 4.88 45.20 22.09
CA PRO A 167 5.66 44.02 22.45
C PRO A 167 6.96 43.85 21.65
N GLN A 168 7.08 44.50 20.49
CA GLN A 168 8.18 44.29 19.56
C GLN A 168 8.65 45.62 18.94
N ASN A 169 9.92 45.96 19.16
CA ASN A 169 10.52 47.14 18.54
C ASN A 169 10.58 46.99 17.01
N GLY A 170 10.15 48.02 16.29
CA GLY A 170 10.13 48.05 14.82
C GLY A 170 8.98 47.28 14.18
N ALA A 171 8.00 46.81 14.95
CA ALA A 171 6.76 46.29 14.40
C ALA A 171 5.96 47.40 13.71
N ILE A 172 5.29 47.05 12.61
CA ILE A 172 4.43 47.96 11.84
C ILE A 172 2.98 47.48 12.02
N SER A 173 2.08 48.40 12.32
CA SER A 173 0.63 48.17 12.44
C SER A 173 -0.18 49.36 11.92
N HIS A 174 -1.47 49.44 12.29
CA HIS A 174 -2.30 50.58 11.94
C HIS A 174 -3.25 50.99 13.07
N ASP A 175 -3.71 52.24 13.05
CA ASP A 175 -4.77 52.75 13.92
C ASP A 175 -6.18 52.46 13.39
N ASN A 176 -7.22 52.90 14.11
CA ASN A 176 -8.62 52.67 13.74
C ASN A 176 -9.05 53.41 12.45
N SER A 177 -8.25 54.36 11.98
CA SER A 177 -8.44 55.07 10.71
C SER A 177 -7.60 54.49 9.57
N GLY A 178 -6.77 53.46 9.85
CA GLY A 178 -5.87 52.84 8.88
C GLY A 178 -4.54 53.59 8.70
N GLY A 179 -4.23 54.57 9.56
CA GLY A 179 -2.93 55.24 9.59
C GLY A 179 -1.85 54.28 10.11
N ILE A 180 -0.68 54.26 9.45
CA ILE A 180 0.44 53.39 9.84
C ILE A 180 0.96 53.79 11.23
N LEU A 181 1.17 52.79 12.10
CA LEU A 181 1.80 52.91 13.41
C LEU A 181 3.08 52.07 13.49
#